data_AF-A0A7S3MKS1-F1
#
_entry.id   AF-A0A7S3MKS1-F1
#
_cell.length_a   1.000
_cell.length_b   1.000
_cell.length_c   1.000
_cell.angle_alpha   90.00
_cell.angle_beta   90.00
_cell.angle_gamma   90.00
#
_symmetry.space_group_name_H-M   'P 1'
#
loop_
_entity.id
_entity.type
_entity.pdbx_description
1 polymer ?
#
loop_
_entity_poly.entity_id
_entity_poly.type
_entity_poly.pdbx_seq_one_letter_code
_entity_poly.pdbx_strand_id
1 'polypeptide(L)'
;RCLTKELDWGKAMCEKHGNEFVDWKCMYCCSIALFICAGGTGNYCTPCHNDAMAGRLSVKTSCKGGDQCPLKIPAHPEASRNPMKSRFPLGCSLCRSEKLNMIAENQSAGTGANIERRGSMLKRFGGVHGHDINREMHVKRGPQKV
;
A
#
# COMPACT_ATOMS: atom_id res chain seq x y z
N ARG A 1 -15.78 -10.66 -13.83
CA ARG A 1 -14.67 -11.17 -12.97
C ARG A 1 -14.51 -10.23 -11.79
N CYS A 2 -14.36 -10.71 -10.56
CA CYS A 2 -14.27 -9.85 -9.38
C CYS A 2 -12.80 -9.41 -9.17
N LEU A 3 -12.46 -8.21 -9.65
CA LEU A 3 -11.14 -7.56 -9.53
C LEU A 3 -10.57 -7.62 -8.10
N THR A 4 -11.45 -7.71 -7.10
CA THR A 4 -11.09 -7.81 -5.68
C THR A 4 -10.32 -9.07 -5.32
N LYS A 5 -10.68 -10.21 -5.93
CA LYS A 5 -9.96 -11.48 -5.76
C LYS A 5 -8.67 -11.50 -6.58
N GLU A 6 -8.67 -10.85 -7.73
CA GLU A 6 -7.51 -10.82 -8.61
C GLU A 6 -6.37 -9.99 -8.00
N LEU A 7 -6.63 -8.85 -7.37
CA LEU A 7 -5.57 -7.99 -6.82
C LEU A 7 -5.25 -8.20 -5.33
N ASP A 8 -5.85 -9.20 -4.69
CA ASP A 8 -5.59 -9.57 -3.29
C ASP A 8 -5.80 -8.43 -2.26
N TRP A 9 -6.74 -7.51 -2.52
CA TRP A 9 -7.10 -6.46 -1.55
C TRP A 9 -7.56 -7.10 -0.23
N GLY A 10 -7.21 -6.49 0.90
CA GLY A 10 -7.58 -7.01 2.22
C GLY A 10 -6.68 -8.15 2.72
N LYS A 11 -5.68 -8.61 1.95
CA LYS A 11 -4.69 -9.59 2.42
C LYS A 11 -3.48 -8.91 3.06
N ALA A 12 -3.27 -9.17 4.35
CA ALA A 12 -2.08 -8.73 5.08
C ALA A 12 -0.86 -9.66 4.92
N MET A 13 -1.02 -10.79 4.23
CA MET A 13 0.01 -11.79 4.00
C MET A 13 -0.11 -12.33 2.57
N CYS A 14 0.98 -12.23 1.82
CA CYS A 14 1.14 -12.86 0.53
C CYS A 14 1.78 -14.23 0.71
N GLU A 15 1.29 -15.24 -0.01
CA GLU A 15 1.86 -16.59 0.04
C GLU A 15 3.28 -16.63 -0.55
N LYS A 16 3.56 -15.81 -1.56
CA LYS A 16 4.87 -15.74 -2.24
C LYS A 16 5.86 -14.83 -1.53
N HIS A 17 5.37 -13.68 -1.07
CA HIS A 17 6.22 -12.58 -0.60
C HIS A 17 6.04 -12.24 0.87
N GLY A 18 5.22 -12.99 1.61
CA GLY A 18 4.94 -12.72 3.00
C GLY A 18 4.27 -11.35 3.19
N ASN A 19 4.62 -10.61 4.23
CA ASN A 19 4.04 -9.29 4.52
C ASN A 19 4.96 -8.11 4.23
N GLU A 20 6.16 -8.35 3.71
CA GLU A 20 7.19 -7.31 3.51
C GLU A 20 6.79 -6.26 2.47
N PHE A 21 6.06 -6.68 1.43
CA PHE A 21 5.59 -5.82 0.34
C PHE A 21 4.09 -5.54 0.43
N VAL A 22 3.47 -5.73 1.60
CA VAL A 22 2.06 -5.39 1.78
C VAL A 22 1.93 -3.90 2.03
N ASP A 23 1.31 -3.21 1.08
CA ASP A 23 0.93 -1.82 1.28
C ASP A 23 -0.28 -1.74 2.21
N TRP A 24 -0.39 -0.65 2.95
CA TRP A 24 -1.54 -0.38 3.82
C TRP A 24 -2.27 0.88 3.36
N LYS A 25 -3.58 0.91 3.57
CA LYS A 25 -4.36 2.14 3.43
C LYS A 25 -4.12 3.03 4.65
N CYS A 26 -4.01 4.33 4.44
CA CYS A 26 -4.04 5.30 5.52
C CYS A 26 -5.36 5.19 6.31
N MET A 27 -5.27 5.16 7.64
CA MET A 27 -6.43 5.04 8.52
C MET A 27 -7.35 6.28 8.51
N TYR A 28 -6.86 7.42 8.01
CA TYR A 28 -7.53 8.72 8.11
C TYR A 28 -8.02 9.28 6.77
N CYS A 29 -7.60 8.69 5.65
CA CYS A 29 -7.99 9.12 4.30
C CYS A 29 -7.87 7.97 3.29
N CYS A 30 -8.17 8.23 2.01
CA CYS A 30 -8.00 7.27 0.92
C CYS A 30 -6.68 7.51 0.17
N SER A 31 -5.57 7.27 0.85
CA SER A 31 -4.23 7.26 0.28
C SER A 31 -3.46 6.04 0.78
N ILE A 32 -2.43 5.64 0.05
CA ILE A 32 -1.48 4.61 0.50
C ILE A 32 -0.71 5.18 1.70
N ALA A 33 -0.55 4.37 2.74
CA ALA A 33 0.26 4.69 3.89
C ALA A 33 1.74 4.52 3.57
N LEU A 34 2.54 5.48 4.00
CA LEU A 34 4.00 5.47 3.88
C LEU A 34 4.69 5.31 5.24
N PHE A 35 3.96 5.58 6.32
CA PHE A 35 4.46 5.51 7.69
C PHE A 35 3.62 4.53 8.49
N ILE A 36 4.31 3.75 9.31
CA ILE A 36 3.75 2.86 10.30
C ILE A 36 4.23 3.38 11.66
N CYS A 37 3.30 3.72 12.56
CA CYS A 37 3.63 4.24 13.88
C CYS A 37 2.84 3.48 14.95
N ALA A 38 2.99 3.90 16.22
CA ALA A 38 2.27 3.35 17.36
C ALA A 38 2.43 1.82 17.48
N GLY A 39 3.69 1.35 17.53
CA GLY A 39 4.00 -0.08 17.69
C GLY A 39 3.46 -0.94 16.55
N GLY A 40 3.49 -0.43 15.32
CA GLY A 40 3.03 -1.17 14.16
C GLY A 40 1.54 -1.06 13.87
N THR A 41 0.73 -0.34 14.68
CA THR A 41 -0.74 -0.32 14.59
C THR A 41 -1.33 0.86 13.79
N GLY A 42 -0.61 1.98 13.66
CA GLY A 42 -1.08 3.17 12.97
C GLY A 42 -0.48 3.31 11.56
N ASN A 43 -1.33 3.40 10.52
CA ASN A 43 -0.87 3.57 9.14
C ASN A 43 -1.23 4.97 8.61
N TYR A 44 -0.23 5.72 8.15
CA TYR A 44 -0.36 7.13 7.79
C TYR A 44 0.25 7.41 6.42
N CYS A 45 -0.46 8.18 5.57
CA CYS A 45 0.17 8.89 4.46
C CYS A 45 0.89 10.13 4.98
N THR A 46 1.79 10.74 4.20
CA THR A 46 2.58 11.90 4.64
C THR A 46 1.75 13.04 5.22
N PRO A 47 0.65 13.50 4.59
CA PRO A 47 -0.15 14.57 5.17
C PRO A 47 -0.74 14.19 6.54
N CYS A 48 -1.35 13.00 6.66
CA CYS A 48 -1.93 12.57 7.93
C CYS A 48 -0.87 12.29 9.00
N HIS A 49 0.31 11.82 8.61
CA HIS A 49 1.45 11.65 9.52
C HIS A 49 1.88 13.00 10.09
N ASN A 50 2.05 14.01 9.24
CA ASN A 50 2.46 15.35 9.67
C ASN A 50 1.38 16.02 10.53
N ASP A 51 0.10 15.80 10.22
CA ASP A 51 -1.01 16.25 11.05
C ASP A 51 -1.00 15.59 12.43
N ALA A 52 -0.64 14.31 12.51
CA ALA A 52 -0.50 13.57 13.77
C ALA A 52 0.63 14.15 14.63
N MET A 53 1.80 14.40 14.03
CA MET A 53 2.95 14.98 14.73
C MET A 53 2.67 16.40 15.22
N ALA A 54 1.82 17.15 14.52
CA ALA A 54 1.40 18.50 14.91
C ALA A 54 0.15 18.53 15.80
N GLY A 55 -0.35 17.38 16.29
CA GLY A 55 -1.52 17.33 17.19
C GLY A 55 -2.85 17.74 16.54
N ARG A 56 -2.93 17.79 15.21
CA ARG A 56 -4.08 18.30 14.43
C ARG A 56 -4.76 17.22 13.58
N LEU A 57 -4.57 15.95 13.94
CA LEU A 57 -5.08 14.82 13.17
C LEU A 57 -6.61 14.65 13.29
N SER A 58 -7.26 14.66 12.13
CA SER A 58 -8.69 14.38 11.98
C SER A 58 -8.95 13.35 10.88
N VAL A 59 -10.10 12.68 10.96
CA VAL A 59 -10.60 11.79 9.90
C VAL A 59 -11.04 12.67 8.73
N LYS A 60 -10.52 12.40 7.53
CA LYS A 60 -10.70 13.28 6.36
C LYS A 60 -11.75 12.79 5.36
N THR A 61 -12.30 11.60 5.55
CA THR A 61 -13.26 11.00 4.60
C THR A 61 -14.14 9.95 5.26
N SER A 62 -15.37 9.81 4.75
CA SER A 62 -16.30 8.72 5.06
C SER A 62 -16.38 7.67 3.93
N CYS A 63 -15.45 7.71 2.97
CA CYS A 63 -15.42 6.80 1.83
C CYS A 63 -15.31 5.33 2.29
N LYS A 64 -15.99 4.42 1.56
CA LYS A 64 -16.02 2.97 1.81
C LYS A 64 -15.56 2.14 0.59
N GLY A 65 -14.93 2.79 -0.40
CA GLY A 65 -14.55 2.19 -1.68
C GLY A 65 -15.48 2.59 -2.83
N GLY A 66 -15.36 1.87 -3.94
CA GLY A 66 -16.11 2.09 -5.18
C GLY A 66 -15.39 3.01 -6.16
N ASP A 67 -16.07 3.33 -7.28
CA ASP A 67 -15.46 4.04 -8.41
C ASP A 67 -15.02 5.47 -8.06
N GLN A 68 -15.65 6.09 -7.07
CA GLN A 68 -15.30 7.43 -6.58
C GLN A 68 -14.20 7.43 -5.52
N CYS A 69 -13.75 6.25 -5.06
CA CYS A 69 -12.63 6.16 -4.15
C CYS A 69 -11.34 6.63 -4.86
N PRO A 70 -10.54 7.53 -4.28
CA PRO A 70 -9.26 7.95 -4.86
C PRO A 70 -8.28 6.79 -5.13
N LEU A 71 -8.37 5.71 -4.34
CA LEU A 71 -7.56 4.51 -4.51
C LEU A 71 -8.14 3.52 -5.54
N LYS A 72 -9.34 3.78 -6.08
CA LYS A 72 -10.04 2.92 -7.04
C LYS A 72 -10.16 1.46 -6.58
N ILE A 73 -10.31 1.26 -5.27
CA ILE A 73 -10.51 -0.07 -4.68
C ILE A 73 -12.01 -0.34 -4.46
N PRO A 74 -12.51 -1.56 -4.73
CA PRO A 74 -13.95 -1.84 -4.71
C PRO A 74 -14.61 -1.60 -3.36
N ALA A 75 -13.94 -1.97 -2.27
CA ALA A 75 -14.44 -1.80 -0.91
C ALA A 75 -13.28 -1.67 0.08
N HIS A 76 -13.47 -0.85 1.12
CA HIS A 76 -12.58 -0.77 2.27
C HIS A 76 -13.34 -0.27 3.51
N PRO A 77 -12.84 -0.53 4.73
CA PRO A 77 -13.39 0.07 5.94
C PRO A 77 -13.28 1.59 5.94
N GLU A 78 -14.23 2.26 6.60
CA GLU A 78 -14.24 3.71 6.73
C GLU A 78 -13.02 4.20 7.53
N ALA A 79 -12.57 5.42 7.23
CA ALA A 79 -11.46 6.01 7.96
C ALA A 79 -11.85 6.28 9.43
N SER A 80 -10.96 5.96 10.37
CA SER A 80 -11.20 6.10 11.81
C SER A 80 -9.90 6.17 12.59
N ARG A 81 -9.96 6.73 13.80
CA ARG A 81 -8.86 6.67 14.78
C ARG A 81 -8.61 5.26 15.30
N ASN A 82 -9.62 4.38 15.26
CA ASN A 82 -9.51 3.02 15.76
C ASN A 82 -8.83 2.11 14.70
N PRO A 83 -7.64 1.55 14.98
CA PRO A 83 -6.95 0.64 14.07
C PRO A 83 -7.80 -0.58 13.70
N MET A 84 -8.53 -1.17 14.64
CA MET A 84 -9.35 -2.37 14.39
C MET A 84 -10.48 -2.12 13.41
N LYS A 85 -10.91 -0.87 13.24
CA LYS A 85 -12.04 -0.50 12.35
C LYS A 85 -11.60 0.08 11.01
N SER A 86 -10.37 0.56 10.88
CA SER A 86 -9.93 1.36 9.72
C SER A 86 -8.68 0.84 9.04
N ARG A 87 -7.90 0.01 9.74
CA ARG A 87 -6.68 -0.58 9.19
C ARG A 87 -7.07 -1.57 8.09
N PHE A 88 -6.52 -1.35 6.90
CA PHE A 88 -6.84 -2.16 5.74
C PHE A 88 -5.60 -2.41 4.88
N PRO A 89 -5.18 -3.66 4.71
CA PRO A 89 -4.06 -3.98 3.83
C PRO A 89 -4.53 -3.91 2.38
N LEU A 90 -3.70 -3.32 1.53
CA LEU A 90 -3.91 -3.17 0.11
C LEU A 90 -3.37 -4.37 -0.68
N GLY A 91 -2.84 -5.39 -0.02
CA GLY A 91 -2.22 -6.54 -0.66
C GLY A 91 -0.77 -6.29 -1.08
N CYS A 92 -0.15 -7.31 -1.66
CA CYS A 92 1.26 -7.27 -2.08
C CYS A 92 1.47 -6.34 -3.28
N SER A 93 2.28 -5.30 -3.12
CA SER A 93 2.59 -4.31 -4.15
C SER A 93 3.25 -4.92 -5.38
N LEU A 94 4.13 -5.92 -5.22
CA LEU A 94 4.76 -6.64 -6.33
C LEU A 94 3.72 -7.39 -7.17
N CYS A 95 2.89 -8.23 -6.53
CA CYS A 95 1.86 -8.99 -7.24
C CYS A 95 0.81 -8.08 -7.89
N ARG A 96 0.45 -6.96 -7.25
CA ARG A 96 -0.48 -5.99 -7.84
C ARG A 96 0.12 -5.35 -9.08
N SER A 97 1.39 -4.96 -9.04
CA SER A 97 2.07 -4.36 -10.20
C SER A 97 2.16 -5.33 -11.37
N GLU A 98 2.53 -6.59 -11.12
CA GLU A 98 2.55 -7.65 -12.15
C GLU A 98 1.17 -7.86 -12.79
N LYS A 99 0.12 -7.99 -11.97
CA LYS A 99 -1.24 -8.22 -12.47
C LYS A 99 -1.77 -7.00 -13.24
N LEU A 100 -1.46 -5.78 -12.80
CA LEU A 100 -1.80 -4.57 -13.53
C LEU A 100 -1.08 -4.51 -14.88
N ASN A 101 0.19 -4.89 -14.95
CA ASN A 101 0.91 -5.00 -16.22
C ASN A 101 0.25 -6.03 -17.15
N MET A 102 -0.09 -7.22 -16.64
CA MET A 102 -0.79 -8.25 -17.43
C MET A 102 -2.17 -7.80 -17.94
N ILE A 103 -2.89 -7.01 -17.14
CA ILE A 103 -4.19 -6.43 -17.55
C ILE A 103 -3.97 -5.37 -18.63
N ALA A 104 -2.97 -4.51 -18.48
CA ALA A 104 -2.62 -3.47 -19.44
C ALA A 104 -2.11 -4.05 -20.77
N GLU A 105 -1.33 -5.12 -20.75
CA GLU A 105 -0.83 -5.79 -21.96
C GLU A 105 -1.93 -6.50 -22.75
N ASN A 106 -2.95 -7.03 -22.04
CA ASN A 106 -4.12 -7.66 -22.67
C ASN A 106 -5.19 -6.65 -23.14
N GLN A 107 -5.08 -5.38 -22.75
CA GLN A 107 -5.95 -4.29 -23.20
C GLN A 107 -5.10 -3.34 -24.04
N SER A 108 -5.13 -3.51 -25.36
CA SER A 108 -4.45 -2.66 -26.32
C SER A 108 -4.83 -1.17 -26.19
N ALA A 109 -4.15 -0.42 -25.30
CA ALA A 109 -3.91 1.03 -25.40
C ALA A 109 -3.09 1.59 -24.21
N GLY A 110 -1.88 2.07 -24.52
CA GLY A 110 -1.23 3.28 -24.00
C GLY A 110 -1.48 3.71 -22.55
N THR A 111 -0.63 3.27 -21.62
CA THR A 111 -0.28 4.10 -20.46
C THR A 111 1.22 4.04 -20.26
N GLY A 112 1.88 5.20 -20.33
CA GLY A 112 3.33 5.35 -20.24
C GLY A 112 3.87 5.04 -18.85
N ALA A 113 3.94 3.76 -18.49
CA ALA A 113 4.74 3.31 -17.36
C ALA A 113 6.21 3.30 -17.80
N ASN A 114 6.95 4.35 -17.43
CA ASN A 114 8.39 4.38 -17.62
C ASN A 114 9.06 3.51 -16.55
N ILE A 115 9.16 2.20 -16.83
CA ILE A 115 9.81 1.24 -15.94
C ILE A 115 11.33 1.37 -16.12
N GLU A 116 11.94 2.32 -15.41
CA GLU A 116 13.41 2.44 -15.35
C GLU A 116 13.99 1.24 -14.60
N ARG A 117 15.01 0.57 -15.16
CA ARG A 117 15.62 -0.62 -14.54
C ARG A 117 16.26 -0.24 -13.21
N ARG A 118 16.16 -1.12 -12.21
CA ARG A 118 16.77 -0.93 -10.87
C ARG A 118 18.25 -0.54 -10.94
N GLY A 119 19.00 -1.12 -11.89
CA GLY A 119 20.41 -0.82 -12.10
C GLY A 119 20.69 0.62 -12.55
N SER A 120 19.81 1.23 -13.36
CA SER A 120 19.95 2.64 -13.77
C SER A 120 19.60 3.61 -12.63
N MET A 121 18.61 3.27 -11.79
CA MET A 121 18.28 4.07 -10.61
C MET A 121 19.40 4.07 -9.55
N LEU A 122 19.99 2.91 -9.26
CA LEU A 122 21.12 2.79 -8.32
C LEU A 122 22.33 3.63 -8.75
N LYS A 123 22.63 3.67 -10.05
CA LYS A 123 23.73 4.48 -10.60
C LYS A 123 23.45 5.98 -10.51
N ARG A 124 22.20 6.41 -10.66
CA ARG A 124 21.83 7.84 -10.64
C ARG A 124 21.66 8.40 -9.23
N PHE A 125 21.07 7.64 -8.31
CA PHE A 125 20.60 8.16 -7.03
C PHE A 125 21.29 7.54 -5.81
N GLY A 126 22.17 6.56 -5.99
CA GLY A 126 22.80 5.84 -4.88
C GLY A 126 21.81 4.90 -4.16
N GLY A 127 22.25 4.31 -3.05
CA GLY A 127 21.43 3.44 -2.21
C GLY A 127 20.60 4.24 -1.20
N VAL A 128 19.29 4.02 -1.16
CA VAL A 128 18.40 4.65 -0.16
C VAL A 128 18.64 4.01 1.21
N HIS A 129 19.08 4.78 2.19
CA HIS A 129 19.22 4.33 3.58
C HIS A 129 17.86 4.47 4.27
N GLY A 130 17.07 3.40 4.26
CA GLY A 130 15.76 3.34 4.94
C GLY A 130 15.88 3.05 6.43
N HIS A 131 14.84 3.37 7.19
CA HIS A 131 14.66 2.92 8.58
C HIS A 131 14.50 1.38 8.64
N ASP A 132 14.96 0.74 9.73
CA ASP A 132 14.83 -0.72 9.92
C ASP A 132 13.40 -1.11 10.29
N ILE A 133 12.63 -1.49 9.27
CA ILE A 133 11.22 -1.90 9.36
C ILE A 133 11.05 -3.12 10.29
N ASN A 134 12.06 -3.99 10.41
CA ASN A 134 11.96 -5.22 11.20
C ASN A 134 11.83 -4.93 12.72
N ARG A 135 12.21 -3.73 13.15
CA ARG A 135 12.08 -3.29 14.56
C ARG A 135 10.66 -2.87 14.93
N GLU A 136 9.85 -2.46 13.95
CA GLU A 136 8.53 -1.85 14.16
C GLU A 136 7.37 -2.76 13.76
N MET A 137 7.65 -3.78 12.95
CA MET A 137 6.67 -4.77 12.49
C MET A 137 7.25 -6.18 12.55
N HIS A 138 6.37 -7.16 12.85
CA HIS A 138 6.72 -8.57 12.69
C HIS A 138 6.72 -8.95 11.21
N VAL A 139 7.83 -8.69 10.53
CA VAL A 139 8.01 -9.00 9.11
C VAL A 139 8.27 -10.50 8.95
N LYS A 140 7.41 -11.16 8.18
CA LYS A 140 7.61 -12.50 7.66
C LYS A 140 7.91 -12.37 6.18
N ARG A 141 9.17 -12.66 5.81
CA ARG A 141 9.56 -12.73 4.41
C ARG A 141 8.96 -13.99 3.79
N GLY A 142 8.43 -13.85 2.57
CA GLY A 142 7.94 -15.00 1.83
C GLY A 142 9.10 -15.91 1.39
N PRO A 143 8.80 -17.15 0.97
CA PRO A 143 9.77 -18.01 0.31
C PRO A 143 10.03 -17.45 -1.08
N GLN A 144 10.85 -16.40 -1.19
CA GLN A 144 11.11 -15.69 -2.45
C GLN A 144 11.55 -16.68 -3.53
N LYS A 145 10.60 -17.08 -4.40
CA LYS A 145 10.86 -17.67 -5.70
C LYS A 145 10.58 -16.56 -6.71
N VAL A 146 11.64 -15.81 -7.04
CA VAL A 146 11.71 -15.01 -8.26
C VAL A 146 11.73 -15.94 -9.47
#